data_AF-A0A1B9JN17-F1
#
_entry.id   AF-A0A1B9JN17-F1
#
_cell.length_a   1.000
_cell.length_b   1.000
_cell.length_c   1.000
_cell.angle_alpha   90.00
_cell.angle_beta   90.00
_cell.angle_gamma   90.00
#
_symmetry.space_group_name_H-M   'P 1'
#
loop_
_entity.id
_entity.type
_entity.pdbx_description
1 polymer ?
#
loop_
_entity_poly.entity_id
_entity_poly.type
_entity_poly.pdbx_seq_one_letter_code
_entity_poly.pdbx_strand_id
1 'polypeptide(L)' 'MYISYIPQIIDNLHGLKSNPTQPLAAAINCLLWVFYGLLREKKDWPIAIANSPGVIFGFIAFLTAL' A
#
# COMPACT_ATOMS: atom_id res chain seq x y z
N MET A 1 -6.71 -6.31 -3.36
CA MET A 1 -6.44 -4.86 -3.42
C MET A 1 -4.95 -4.51 -3.31
N TYR A 2 -4.14 -5.21 -2.49
CA TYR A 2 -2.67 -5.03 -2.50
C TYR A 2 -1.90 -6.06 -3.34
N ILE A 3 -2.45 -7.27 -3.53
CA ILE A 3 -1.89 -8.27 -4.47
C ILE A 3 -1.85 -7.74 -5.91
N SER A 4 -2.79 -6.85 -6.28
CA SER A 4 -2.81 -6.18 -7.59
C SER A 4 -1.63 -5.26 -7.82
N TYR A 5 -0.88 -4.86 -6.78
CA TYR A 5 0.36 -4.12 -6.96
C TYR A 5 1.53 -5.00 -7.41
N ILE A 6 1.46 -6.33 -7.22
CA ILE A 6 2.52 -7.25 -7.67
C ILE A 6 2.74 -7.16 -9.20
N PRO A 7 1.73 -7.35 -10.06
CA PRO A 7 1.93 -7.18 -11.50
C PRO A 7 2.34 -5.75 -11.86
N GLN A 8 1.79 -4.74 -11.20
CA GLN A 8 2.15 -3.33 -11.43
C GLN A 8 3.63 -3.04 -11.13
N ILE A 9 4.18 -3.63 -10.05
CA ILE A 9 5.60 -3.54 -9.70
C ILE A 9 6.46 -4.22 -10.78
N ILE A 10 6.05 -5.40 -11.25
CA ILE A 10 6.77 -6.12 -12.31
C ILE A 10 6.78 -5.29 -13.60
N ASP A 11 5.65 -4.72 -14.00
CA ASP A 11 5.52 -3.88 -15.19
C ASP A 11 6.40 -2.62 -15.08
N ASN A 12 6.35 -1.93 -13.93
CA ASN A 12 7.21 -0.78 -13.65
C ASN A 12 8.70 -1.11 -13.80
N LEU A 13 9.14 -2.26 -13.28
CA LEU A 13 10.53 -2.73 -13.37
C LEU A 13 10.94 -3.13 -14.80
N HIS A 14 9.98 -3.56 -15.63
CA HIS A 14 10.19 -3.81 -17.06
C HIS A 14 10.12 -2.54 -17.93
N GLY A 15 9.99 -1.36 -17.31
CA GLY A 15 9.96 -0.07 -18.01
C GLY A 15 8.56 0.37 -18.44
N LEU A 16 7.51 -0.41 -18.16
CA LEU A 16 6.11 -0.05 -18.38
C LEU A 16 5.59 0.70 -17.15
N LYS A 17 6.05 1.94 -16.95
CA LYS A 17 5.69 2.71 -15.76
C LYS A 17 4.21 3.05 -15.73
N SER A 18 3.56 2.67 -14.64
CA SER A 18 2.18 2.99 -14.32
C SER A 18 2.07 4.36 -13.62
N ASN A 19 0.84 4.89 -13.47
CA ASN A 19 0.64 6.15 -12.76
C ASN A 19 0.98 6.01 -11.26
N PRO A 20 1.96 6.75 -10.72
CA PRO A 20 2.41 6.61 -9.33
C PRO A 20 1.40 7.17 -8.31
N THR A 21 0.48 8.04 -8.72
CA THR A 21 -0.46 8.72 -7.80
C THR A 21 -1.41 7.75 -7.11
N GLN A 22 -1.89 6.74 -7.84
CA GLN A 22 -2.83 5.74 -7.31
C GLN A 22 -2.17 4.84 -6.23
N PRO A 23 -1.02 4.19 -6.46
CA PRO A 23 -0.34 3.42 -5.42
C PRO A 23 0.07 4.27 -4.22
N LEU A 24 0.45 5.54 -4.42
CA LEU A 24 0.74 6.46 -3.32
C LEU A 24 -0.50 6.75 -2.46
N ALA A 25 -1.62 7.12 -3.09
CA ALA A 25 -2.86 7.39 -2.38
C ALA A 25 -3.34 6.17 -1.57
N ALA A 26 -3.21 4.98 -2.14
CA ALA A 26 -3.53 3.73 -1.46
C ALA A 26 -2.58 3.44 -0.29
N ALA A 27 -1.26 3.65 -0.46
CA ALA A 27 -0.29 3.47 0.63
C ALA A 27 -0.60 4.39 1.81
N ILE A 28 -0.93 5.66 1.54
CA ILE A 28 -1.35 6.62 2.57
C ILE A 28 -2.65 6.16 3.24
N ASN A 29 -3.65 5.74 2.47
CA ASN A 29 -4.91 5.25 3.04
C ASN A 29 -4.70 4.04 3.96
N CYS A 30 -3.92 3.05 3.53
CA CYS A 30 -3.59 1.90 4.36
C CYS A 30 -2.81 2.30 5.61
N LEU A 31 -1.89 3.27 5.52
CA LEU A 31 -1.13 3.77 6.65
C LEU A 31 -2.04 4.42 7.70
N LEU A 32 -3.02 5.22 7.26
CA LEU A 32 -4.02 5.81 8.14
C LEU A 32 -4.83 4.73 8.86
N TRP A 33 -5.23 3.66 8.17
CA TRP A 33 -5.94 2.53 8.79
C TRP A 33 -5.08 1.72 9.77
N VAL A 34 -3.79 1.54 9.48
CA VAL A 34 -2.85 0.92 10.41
C VAL A 34 -2.74 1.76 11.68
N PHE A 35 -2.53 3.07 11.56
CA PHE A 35 -2.49 3.96 12.72
C PHE A 35 -3.82 3.99 13.47
N TYR A 36 -4.95 4.03 12.76
CA TYR A 36 -6.26 3.92 13.37
C TYR A 36 -6.39 2.63 14.20
N GLY A 37 -5.99 1.47 13.67
CA GLY A 37 -6.08 0.21 14.41
C GLY A 37 -5.17 0.14 15.63
N LEU A 38 -3.98 0.74 15.56
CA LEU A 38 -2.96 0.68 16.62
C LEU A 38 -3.12 1.73 17.72
N LEU A 39 -3.61 2.94 17.39
CA LEU A 39 -3.71 4.07 18.32
C LEU A 39 -4.97 4.04 19.19
N ARG A 40 -5.89 3.10 18.97
CA ARG A 40 -7.08 2.93 19.82
C ARG A 40 -6.72 2.29 21.16
N GLU A 41 -7.45 2.70 22.21
CA GLU A 41 -7.32 2.15 23.57
C GLU A 41 -7.46 0.62 23.57
N LYS A 42 -8.48 0.11 22.85
CA LYS A 42 -8.57 -1.29 22.46
C LYS A 42 -8.06 -1.43 21.02
N LYS A 43 -6.87 -2.01 20.87
CA LYS A 43 -6.23 -2.20 19.56
C LYS A 43 -7.11 -3.03 18.63
N ASP A 44 -7.34 -2.52 17.44
CA ASP A 44 -8.02 -3.22 16.34
C ASP A 44 -6.97 -3.92 15.48
N TRP A 45 -6.48 -5.05 15.99
CA TRP A 45 -5.51 -5.89 15.30
C TRP A 45 -5.98 -6.36 13.92
N PRO A 46 -7.25 -6.78 13.73
CA PRO A 46 -7.75 -7.15 12.41
C PRO A 46 -7.56 -6.05 11.36
N ILE A 47 -7.95 -4.80 11.66
CA ILE A 47 -7.78 -3.67 10.72
C ILE A 47 -6.30 -3.37 10.46
N ALA A 48 -5.48 -3.33 11.51
CA ALA A 48 -4.06 -3.03 11.38
C ALA A 48 -3.35 -4.08 10.52
N ILE A 49 -3.60 -5.37 10.75
CA ILE A 49 -3.00 -6.48 9.99
C ILE A 49 -3.52 -6.48 8.55
N ALA A 50 -4.81 -6.26 8.33
CA ALA A 50 -5.39 -6.24 6.98
C ALA A 50 -4.81 -5.13 6.09
N ASN A 51 -4.44 -3.98 6.66
CA ASN A 51 -3.92 -2.82 5.92
C ASN A 51 -2.39 -2.76 5.84
N SER A 52 -1.66 -3.43 6.75
CA SER A 52 -0.18 -3.40 6.76
C SER A 52 0.46 -3.82 5.42
N PRO A 53 0.02 -4.91 4.75
CA PRO A 53 0.54 -5.26 3.42
C PRO A 53 0.28 -4.17 2.37
N GLY A 54 -0.85 -3.47 2.45
CA GLY A 54 -1.19 -2.39 1.52
C GLY A 54 -0.25 -1.20 1.60
N VAL A 55 0.27 -0.89 2.79
CA VAL A 55 1.32 0.13 2.97
C VAL A 55 2.57 -0.28 2.21
N ILE A 56 3.04 -1.52 2.42
CA ILE A 56 4.27 -2.04 1.83
C ILE A 56 4.16 -2.10 0.31
N PHE A 57 3.16 -2.81 -0.20
CA PHE A 57 3.00 -3.02 -1.64
C PHE A 57 2.63 -1.72 -2.38
N GLY A 58 1.79 -0.87 -1.79
CA GLY A 58 1.46 0.44 -2.37
C GLY A 58 2.69 1.35 -2.47
N PHE A 59 3.52 1.39 -1.43
CA PHE A 59 4.73 2.22 -1.45
C PHE A 59 5.79 1.70 -2.43
N ILE A 60 5.98 0.38 -2.52
CA ILE A 60 6.90 -0.21 -3.52
C ILE A 60 6.40 0.05 -4.95
N ALA A 61 5.10 -0.10 -5.20
CA ALA A 61 4.50 0.21 -6.51
C ALA A 61 4.66 1.70 -6.88
N PHE A 62 4.52 2.60 -5.92
CA PHE A 62 4.80 4.03 -6.11
C PHE A 62 6.28 4.25 -6.48
N LEU A 63 7.22 3.73 -5.69
CA LEU A 63 8.65 3.95 -5.90
C LEU A 63 9.13 3.39 -7.24
N THR A 64 8.61 2.24 -7.66
CA THR A 64 8.98 1.63 -8.95
C THR A 64 8.39 2.37 -10.15
N ALA A 65 7.27 3.09 -9.97
CA ALA A 65 6.65 3.91 -11.01
C ALA A 65 7.34 5.29 -11.21
N LEU A 66 8.27 5.69 -10.33
CA LEU A 66 9.11 6.88 -10.48
C LEU A 66 10.29 6.58 -11.41
#